data_AF-A0A0F2HHT1-F1
#
_entry.id   AF-A0A0F2HHT1-F1
#
_cell.length_a   1.000
_cell.length_b   1.000
_cell.length_c   1.000
_cell.angle_alpha   90.00
_cell.angle_beta   90.00
_cell.angle_gamma   90.00
#
_symmetry.space_group_name_H-M   'P 1'
#
loop_
_entity.id
_entity.type
_entity.pdbx_description
1 polymer ?
#
loop_
_entity_poly.entity_id
_entity_poly.type
_entity_poly.pdbx_seq_one_letter_code
_entity_poly.pdbx_strand_id
1 'polypeptide(L)' 'EVVSSNPNDKPKIEFNYISTEQDKQDWRDCIRLTREILNQPTMDEFRGDEIQPGLHITTDEQIDEWVKQNVESAYHPSCS' A
#
# COMPACT_ATOMS: atom_id res chain seq x y z
N GLU A 1 -1.85 21.60 -5.43
CA GLU A 1 -2.26 22.74 -6.30
C GLU A 1 -3.00 23.79 -5.47
N VAL A 2 -2.78 25.08 -5.78
CA VAL A 2 -3.55 26.18 -5.19
C VAL A 2 -4.95 26.18 -5.83
N VAL A 3 -5.99 26.22 -5.00
CA VAL A 3 -7.40 26.11 -5.45
C VAL A 3 -8.16 27.43 -5.45
N SER A 4 -7.63 28.46 -4.76
CA SER A 4 -8.22 29.79 -4.70
C SER A 4 -7.17 30.83 -4.31
N SER A 5 -7.54 32.12 -4.29
CA SER A 5 -6.71 33.21 -3.79
C SER A 5 -6.78 33.41 -2.27
N ASN A 6 -7.62 32.66 -1.54
CA ASN A 6 -7.70 32.73 -0.09
C ASN A 6 -6.65 31.80 0.54
N PRO A 7 -5.68 32.30 1.31
CA PRO A 7 -4.60 31.49 1.88
C PRO A 7 -5.07 30.48 2.95
N ASN A 8 -6.29 30.59 3.45
CA ASN A 8 -6.85 29.64 4.42
C ASN A 8 -7.54 28.43 3.76
N ASP A 9 -7.75 28.46 2.44
CA ASP A 9 -8.34 27.33 1.74
C ASP A 9 -7.31 26.21 1.60
N LYS A 10 -7.72 24.98 1.91
CA LYS A 10 -6.82 23.81 1.81
C LYS A 10 -6.42 23.59 0.35
N PRO A 11 -5.14 23.28 0.07
CA PRO A 11 -4.73 22.94 -1.29
C PRO A 11 -5.34 21.61 -1.72
N LYS A 12 -5.43 21.42 -3.04
CA LYS A 12 -5.70 20.11 -3.64
C LYS A 12 -4.42 19.28 -3.60
N ILE A 13 -4.48 18.08 -3.06
CA ILE A 13 -3.36 17.13 -2.97
C ILE A 13 -3.75 15.87 -3.73
N GLU A 14 -2.98 15.54 -4.76
CA GLU A 14 -3.14 14.33 -5.56
C GLU A 14 -1.81 13.58 -5.61
N PHE A 15 -1.74 12.43 -4.95
CA PHE A 15 -0.50 11.64 -4.86
C PHE A 15 -0.26 10.74 -6.07
N ASN A 16 -1.33 10.38 -6.80
CA ASN A 16 -1.28 9.38 -7.89
C ASN A 16 -0.62 8.05 -7.45
N TYR A 17 -0.94 7.58 -6.23
CA TYR A 17 -0.44 6.29 -5.73
C TYR A 17 -0.76 5.14 -6.68
N ILE A 18 0.17 4.20 -6.82
CA ILE A 18 0.02 2.98 -7.63
C ILE A 18 -0.17 3.28 -9.13
N SER A 19 0.23 4.47 -9.59
CA SER A 19 0.07 4.86 -10.99
C SER A 19 1.15 4.31 -11.91
N THR A 20 2.30 3.89 -11.37
CA THR A 20 3.39 3.28 -12.14
C THR A 20 3.43 1.77 -12.00
N GLU A 21 3.99 1.08 -12.99
CA GLU A 21 4.19 -0.37 -12.92
C GLU A 21 5.18 -0.76 -11.81
N GLN A 22 6.15 0.12 -11.51
CA GLN A 22 7.08 -0.13 -10.41
C GLN A 22 6.36 -0.09 -9.05
N ASP A 23 5.47 0.88 -8.83
CA ASP A 23 4.70 0.96 -7.57
C ASP A 23 3.89 -0.32 -7.34
N LYS A 24 3.26 -0.86 -8.41
CA LYS A 24 2.50 -2.11 -8.34
C LYS A 24 3.41 -3.29 -8.01
N GLN A 25 4.54 -3.41 -8.72
CA GLN A 25 5.49 -4.49 -8.50
C GLN A 25 6.04 -4.48 -7.06
N ASP A 26 6.41 -3.30 -6.54
CA ASP A 26 6.92 -3.15 -5.18
C ASP A 26 5.90 -3.61 -4.13
N TRP A 27 4.61 -3.29 -4.33
CA TRP A 27 3.55 -3.74 -3.43
C TRP A 27 3.26 -5.24 -3.51
N ARG A 28 3.29 -5.82 -4.72
CA ARG A 28 3.17 -7.27 -4.91
C ARG A 28 4.29 -8.01 -4.19
N ASP A 29 5.52 -7.53 -4.31
CA ASP A 29 6.69 -8.09 -3.64
C ASP A 29 6.60 -7.90 -2.13
N CYS A 30 6.18 -6.72 -1.66
CA CYS A 30 5.97 -6.43 -0.24
C CYS A 30 5.00 -7.42 0.42
N ILE A 31 3.84 -7.68 -0.21
CA ILE A 31 2.84 -8.62 0.32
C ILE A 31 3.39 -10.05 0.35
N ARG A 32 4.05 -10.49 -0.72
CA ARG A 32 4.62 -11.84 -0.82
C ARG A 32 5.75 -12.07 0.19
N LEU A 33 6.66 -11.11 0.31
CA LEU A 33 7.75 -11.16 1.27
C LEU A 33 7.24 -11.12 2.71
N THR A 34 6.23 -10.31 3.00
CA THR A 34 5.61 -10.29 4.34
C THR A 34 5.03 -11.65 4.70
N ARG A 35 4.32 -12.29 3.76
CA ARG A 35 3.82 -13.66 3.93
C ARG A 35 4.94 -14.67 4.13
N GLU A 36 6.02 -14.59 3.35
CA GLU A 36 7.17 -15.48 3.48
C GLU A 36 7.83 -15.36 4.86
N ILE A 37 8.07 -14.13 5.32
CA ILE A 37 8.70 -13.84 6.61
C ILE A 37 7.80 -14.31 7.76
N LEU A 38 6.51 -14.00 7.72
CA LEU A 38 5.59 -14.41 8.77
C LEU A 38 5.42 -15.92 8.81
N ASN A 39 5.47 -16.63 7.68
CA ASN A 39 5.37 -18.10 7.67
C ASN A 39 6.64 -18.85 8.11
N GLN A 40 7.70 -18.16 8.54
CA GLN A 40 8.89 -18.83 9.07
C GLN A 40 8.59 -19.54 10.41
N PRO A 41 9.21 -20.71 10.69
CA PRO A 41 8.93 -21.50 11.90
C PRO A 41 9.06 -20.74 13.22
N THR A 42 10.00 -19.80 13.31
CA THR A 42 10.22 -18.96 14.50
C THR A 42 9.03 -18.06 14.83
N MET A 43 8.16 -17.80 13.85
CA MET A 43 6.97 -16.97 14.03
C MET A 43 5.73 -17.79 14.42
N ASP A 44 5.81 -19.14 14.48
CA ASP A 44 4.65 -20.02 14.72
C ASP A 44 3.91 -19.69 16.03
N GLU A 45 4.63 -19.33 17.09
CA GLU A 45 4.03 -18.98 18.39
C GLU A 45 3.33 -17.61 18.37
N PHE A 46 3.71 -16.74 17.44
CA PHE A 46 3.30 -15.34 17.43
C PHE A 46 2.30 -15.01 16.32
N ARG A 47 2.33 -15.75 15.20
CA ARG A 47 1.44 -15.48 14.07
C ARG A 47 0.07 -16.11 14.29
N GLY A 48 -0.97 -15.31 14.10
CA GLY A 48 -2.32 -15.81 13.85
C GLY A 48 -2.57 -15.97 12.35
N ASP A 49 -3.84 -16.01 11.99
CA ASP A 49 -4.26 -15.96 10.60
C ASP A 49 -3.99 -14.57 9.98
N GLU A 50 -3.73 -14.53 8.67
CA GLU A 50 -3.57 -13.27 7.94
C GLU A 50 -4.87 -12.46 7.96
N ILE A 51 -4.81 -11.25 8.53
CA ILE A 51 -5.98 -10.35 8.65
C ILE A 51 -6.27 -9.66 7.30
N GLN A 52 -5.22 -9.16 6.64
CA GLN A 52 -5.28 -8.41 5.39
C GLN A 52 -4.00 -8.67 4.56
N PRO A 53 -4.08 -8.72 3.22
CA PRO A 53 -5.28 -8.70 2.38
C PRO A 53 -6.14 -9.98 2.50
N GLY A 54 -5.62 -11.01 3.13
CA GLY A 54 -6.24 -12.33 3.30
C GLY A 54 -5.68 -13.34 2.30
N LEU A 55 -5.55 -14.60 2.73
CA LEU A 55 -4.89 -15.68 1.97
C LEU A 55 -5.53 -16.00 0.60
N HIS A 56 -6.75 -15.52 0.33
CA HIS A 56 -7.44 -15.72 -0.94
C HIS A 56 -7.01 -14.72 -2.03
N ILE A 57 -6.32 -13.65 -1.66
CA ILE A 57 -5.76 -12.64 -2.58
C ILE A 57 -4.34 -13.07 -2.94
N THR A 58 -4.16 -13.65 -4.14
CA THR A 58 -2.92 -14.34 -4.54
C THR A 58 -2.38 -13.94 -5.91
N THR A 59 -3.25 -13.60 -6.87
CA THR A 59 -2.80 -13.13 -8.18
C THR A 59 -2.34 -11.67 -8.12
N ASP A 60 -1.51 -11.29 -9.09
CA ASP A 60 -1.02 -9.92 -9.24
C ASP A 60 -2.18 -8.91 -9.33
N GLU A 61 -3.21 -9.23 -10.11
CA GLU A 61 -4.38 -8.37 -10.31
C GLU A 61 -5.22 -8.22 -9.04
N GLN A 62 -5.35 -9.30 -8.27
CA GLN A 62 -6.06 -9.26 -6.99
C GLN A 62 -5.30 -8.40 -5.97
N ILE A 63 -3.97 -8.53 -5.94
CA ILE A 63 -3.11 -7.71 -5.09
C ILE A 63 -3.21 -6.24 -5.49
N ASP A 64 -3.07 -5.93 -6.78
CA ASP A 64 -3.16 -4.56 -7.29
C ASP A 64 -4.47 -3.88 -6.91
N GLU A 65 -5.60 -4.57 -7.10
CA GLU A 65 -6.92 -4.02 -6.79
C GLU A 65 -7.08 -3.81 -5.28
N TRP A 66 -6.61 -4.76 -4.47
CA TRP A 66 -6.66 -4.62 -3.02
C TRP A 66 -5.80 -3.44 -2.54
N VAL A 67 -4.56 -3.33 -3.03
CA VAL A 67 -3.65 -2.23 -2.68
C VAL A 67 -4.23 -0.90 -3.10
N LYS A 68 -4.79 -0.80 -4.32
CA LYS A 68 -5.43 0.45 -4.79
C LYS A 68 -6.55 0.93 -3.87
N GLN A 69 -7.29 0.01 -3.24
CA GLN A 69 -8.38 0.34 -2.32
C GLN A 69 -7.91 0.62 -0.88
N ASN A 70 -6.74 0.12 -0.48
CA ASN A 70 -6.31 0.09 0.93
C ASN A 70 -4.95 0.76 1.19
N VAL A 71 -4.25 1.24 0.16
CA VAL A 71 -2.95 1.90 0.33
C VAL A 71 -3.09 3.21 1.09
N GLU A 72 -2.17 3.42 2.03
CA GLU A 72 -2.07 4.64 2.81
C GLU A 72 -0.70 5.29 2.69
N SER A 73 -0.64 6.56 3.05
CA SER A 73 0.62 7.31 3.12
C SER A 73 1.40 6.94 4.38
N ALA A 74 2.72 6.77 4.24
CA ALA A 74 3.64 6.79 5.38
C ALA A 74 3.92 8.21 5.92
N TYR A 75 3.19 9.23 5.45
CA TYR A 75 3.33 10.63 5.86
C TYR A 75 4.68 11.26 5.48
N HIS A 76 5.29 10.84 4.37
CA HIS A 76 6.57 11.38 3.86
C HIS A 76 6.46 12.12 2.50
N PRO A 77 5.57 13.12 2.33
CA PRO A 77 5.55 13.91 1.10
C PRO A 77 6.84 14.74 0.94
N SER A 78 7.45 14.71 -0.24
CA SER A 78 8.66 15.48 -0.58
C SER A 78 8.70 15.85 -2.07
N CYS A 79 9.56 16.81 -2.44
CA CYS A 79 9.83 17.19 -3.83
C CYS A 79 8.61 17.75 -4.59
N SER A 80 7.78 18.56 -3.92
CA SER A 80 6.60 19.26 -4.47
C SER A 80 6.93 20.49 -5.31
#